data_AF-A0A9E5XPR5-F1
#
_entry.id   AF-A0A9E5XPR5-F1
#
_cell.length_a   1.000
_cell.length_b   1.000
_cell.length_c   1.000
_cell.angle_alpha   90.00
_cell.angle_beta   90.00
_cell.angle_gamma   90.00
#
_symmetry.space_group_name_H-M   'P 1'
#
loop_
_entity.id
_entity.type
_entity.pdbx_description
1 polymer ?
#
loop_
_entity_poly.entity_id
_entity_poly.type
_entity_poly.pdbx_seq_one_letter_code
_entity_poly.pdbx_strand_id
1 'polypeptide(L)'
;MKVLLLKDVYKLGRAGEVKEVADGYGRNYLIPYGYAVLATPEALRMAEKIRAKAEKERQEATQRLQSLAERLSGLVLLFPMRASETGKLYGSVTTRMIAQAIQEKLQLDEPISHRQIDAEPIRQIGEYKVRVRLTVDLLPEVQVVVYRLGEEPPEPWRSQVTTEESAAETKESEAATSTSEAPAQAEA
;
A
#
# COMPACT_ATOMS: atom_id res chain seq x y z
N MET A 1 -22.99 2.72 29.71
CA MET A 1 -22.27 1.52 30.22
C MET A 1 -20.77 1.62 29.94
N LYS A 2 -19.91 1.22 30.88
CA LYS A 2 -18.44 1.16 30.68
C LYS A 2 -18.01 -0.21 30.18
N VAL A 3 -17.24 -0.23 29.10
CA VAL A 3 -16.73 -1.45 28.47
C VAL A 3 -15.23 -1.36 28.24
N LEU A 4 -14.54 -2.48 28.38
CA LEU A 4 -13.15 -2.67 28.00
C LEU A 4 -13.10 -3.26 26.60
N LEU A 5 -12.42 -2.59 25.67
CA LEU A 5 -12.24 -3.09 24.31
C LEU A 5 -11.22 -4.24 24.28
N LEU A 6 -11.59 -5.36 23.65
CA LEU A 6 -10.67 -6.47 23.39
C LEU A 6 -9.97 -6.34 22.04
N LYS A 7 -10.61 -5.66 21.09
CA LYS A 7 -10.13 -5.44 19.72
C LYS A 7 -10.25 -3.96 19.38
N ASP A 8 -9.51 -3.54 18.35
CA ASP A 8 -9.64 -2.20 17.80
C ASP A 8 -11.01 -2.04 17.14
N VAL A 9 -11.73 -0.98 17.51
CA VAL A 9 -13.06 -0.67 16.96
C VAL A 9 -13.01 0.72 16.32
N TYR A 10 -13.39 0.77 15.04
CA TYR A 10 -13.39 2.01 14.27
C TYR A 10 -14.19 3.12 14.96
N LYS A 11 -13.58 4.30 15.09
CA LYS A 11 -14.13 5.51 15.77
C LYS A 11 -14.41 5.37 17.27
N LEU A 12 -14.14 4.24 17.90
CA LEU A 12 -14.37 4.04 19.33
C LEU A 12 -13.08 4.06 20.15
N GLY A 13 -12.09 3.25 19.75
CA GLY A 13 -10.82 3.14 20.47
C GLY A 13 -10.03 1.89 20.11
N ARG A 14 -8.85 1.78 20.72
CA ARG A 14 -7.94 0.64 20.56
C ARG A 14 -8.20 -0.45 21.62
N ALA A 15 -7.74 -1.66 21.34
CA ALA A 15 -7.77 -2.78 22.28
C ALA A 15 -7.07 -2.43 23.60
N GLY A 16 -7.70 -2.77 24.71
CA GLY A 16 -7.25 -2.45 26.07
C GLY A 16 -7.74 -1.11 26.61
N GLU A 17 -8.41 -0.27 25.80
CA GLU A 17 -9.01 0.97 26.29
C GLU A 17 -10.39 0.74 26.92
N VAL A 18 -10.67 1.47 28.00
CA VAL A 18 -11.99 1.52 28.62
C VAL A 18 -12.74 2.70 28.04
N LYS A 19 -13.91 2.45 27.45
CA LYS A 19 -14.78 3.48 26.89
C LYS A 19 -16.18 3.41 27.49
N GLU A 20 -16.80 4.57 27.59
CA GLU A 20 -18.20 4.67 27.92
C GLU A 20 -19.02 4.68 26.63
N VAL A 21 -19.96 3.75 26.53
CA VAL A 21 -20.82 3.55 25.36
C VAL A 21 -22.27 3.48 25.77
N ALA A 22 -23.16 3.72 24.82
CA ALA A 22 -24.58 3.47 24.99
C ALA A 22 -24.84 1.99 25.33
N ASP A 23 -25.74 1.74 26.27
CA ASP A 23 -25.98 0.39 26.82
C ASP A 23 -26.39 -0.60 25.72
N GLY A 24 -27.23 -0.17 24.76
CA GLY A 24 -27.63 -0.97 23.61
C GLY A 24 -26.47 -1.31 22.68
N TYR A 25 -25.56 -0.37 22.42
CA TYR A 25 -24.39 -0.61 21.57
C TYR A 25 -23.43 -1.63 22.19
N GLY A 26 -23.21 -1.54 23.50
CA GLY A 26 -22.40 -2.52 24.20
C GLY A 26 -23.05 -3.90 24.30
N ARG A 27 -24.33 -3.98 24.71
CA ARG A 27 -25.03 -5.25 24.92
C ARG A 27 -25.37 -6.00 23.64
N ASN A 28 -25.73 -5.30 22.56
CA ASN A 28 -26.20 -5.92 21.33
C ASN A 28 -25.10 -6.11 20.28
N TYR A 29 -24.03 -5.30 20.34
CA TYR A 29 -22.98 -5.31 19.32
C TYR A 29 -21.60 -5.61 19.92
N LEU A 30 -21.09 -4.83 20.87
CA LEU A 30 -19.69 -5.01 21.28
C LEU A 30 -19.44 -6.32 22.05
N ILE A 31 -20.32 -6.70 22.97
CA ILE A 31 -20.15 -7.90 23.80
C ILE A 31 -20.42 -9.19 23.01
N PRO A 32 -21.54 -9.34 22.26
CA PRO A 32 -21.84 -10.58 21.55
C PRO A 32 -20.83 -10.91 20.44
N TYR A 33 -20.32 -9.89 19.75
CA TYR A 33 -19.31 -10.05 18.70
C TYR A 33 -17.87 -10.15 19.25
N GLY A 34 -17.70 -10.10 20.58
CA GLY A 34 -16.39 -10.24 21.23
C GLY A 34 -15.45 -9.05 20.99
N TYR A 35 -15.98 -7.87 20.70
CA TYR A 35 -15.20 -6.63 20.58
C TYR A 35 -14.90 -5.99 21.93
N ALA A 36 -15.76 -6.22 22.94
CA ALA A 36 -15.58 -5.65 24.27
C ALA A 36 -16.15 -6.54 25.37
N VAL A 37 -15.72 -6.29 26.60
CA VAL A 37 -16.24 -6.92 27.83
C VAL A 37 -16.68 -5.82 28.80
N LEU A 38 -17.57 -6.14 29.73
CA LEU A 38 -17.91 -5.23 30.82
C LEU A 38 -16.66 -4.83 31.60
N ALA A 39 -16.54 -3.53 31.91
CA ALA A 39 -15.40 -3.00 32.65
C ALA A 39 -15.51 -3.34 34.16
N THR A 40 -15.29 -4.61 34.50
CA THR A 40 -15.18 -5.08 35.89
C THR A 40 -13.77 -4.83 36.44
N PRO A 41 -13.58 -4.80 37.77
CA PRO A 41 -12.25 -4.66 38.37
C PRO A 41 -11.25 -5.71 37.90
N GLU A 42 -11.72 -6.93 37.62
CA GLU A 42 -10.90 -8.02 37.07
C GLU A 42 -10.50 -7.75 35.62
N ALA A 43 -11.44 -7.30 34.78
CA ALA A 43 -11.16 -6.93 33.40
C ALA A 43 -10.14 -5.78 33.31
N LEU A 44 -10.23 -4.80 34.22
CA LEU A 44 -9.26 -3.70 34.30
C LEU A 44 -7.83 -4.18 34.54
N ARG A 45 -7.62 -5.22 35.37
CA ARG A 45 -6.29 -5.83 35.59
C ARG A 45 -5.78 -6.56 34.34
N MET A 46 -6.68 -7.04 33.49
CA MET A 46 -6.31 -7.70 32.22
C MET A 46 -6.08 -6.69 31.09
N ALA A 47 -6.55 -5.45 31.22
CA ALA A 47 -6.47 -4.42 30.18
C ALA A 47 -5.04 -4.18 29.69
N GLU A 48 -4.07 -4.10 30.60
CA GLU A 48 -2.65 -3.91 30.25
C GLU A 48 -2.09 -5.09 29.45
N LYS A 49 -2.44 -6.33 29.82
CA LYS A 49 -2.02 -7.53 29.08
C LYS A 49 -2.62 -7.57 27.69
N ILE A 50 -3.90 -7.23 27.57
CA ILE A 50 -4.61 -7.15 26.29
C ILE A 50 -3.99 -6.08 25.40
N ARG A 51 -3.72 -4.90 25.96
CA ARG A 51 -3.06 -3.80 25.26
C ARG A 51 -1.67 -4.18 24.75
N ALA A 52 -0.84 -4.77 25.61
CA ALA A 52 0.50 -5.21 25.23
C ALA A 52 0.48 -6.28 24.12
N LYS A 53 -0.50 -7.21 24.18
CA LYS A 53 -0.67 -8.21 23.13
C LYS A 53 -1.09 -7.56 21.79
N ALA A 54 -2.09 -6.68 21.83
CA ALA A 54 -2.56 -5.98 20.64
C ALA A 54 -1.50 -5.03 20.04
N GLU A 55 -0.65 -4.42 20.88
CA GLU A 55 0.51 -3.63 20.42
C GLU A 55 1.53 -4.51 19.70
N LYS A 56 1.85 -5.70 20.22
CA LYS A 56 2.74 -6.65 19.54
C LYS A 56 2.18 -7.11 18.20
N GLU A 57 0.92 -7.53 18.15
CA GLU A 57 0.27 -7.97 16.91
C GLU A 57 0.28 -6.85 15.85
N ARG A 58 0.07 -5.59 16.25
CA ARG A 58 0.16 -4.43 15.35
C ARG A 58 1.58 -4.17 14.86
N GLN A 59 2.57 -4.28 15.73
CA GLN A 59 3.97 -4.13 15.34
C GLN A 59 4.38 -5.21 14.33
N GLU A 60 4.00 -6.47 14.57
CA GLU A 60 4.25 -7.56 13.62
C GLU A 60 3.57 -7.33 12.27
N ALA A 61 2.29 -6.91 12.27
CA ALA A 61 1.58 -6.59 11.04
C ALA A 61 2.24 -5.43 10.28
N THR A 62 2.66 -4.39 11.01
CA THR A 62 3.34 -3.22 10.43
C THR A 62 4.69 -3.63 9.83
N GLN A 63 5.48 -4.44 10.51
CA GLN A 63 6.78 -4.93 10.03
C GLN A 63 6.63 -5.75 8.74
N ARG A 64 5.62 -6.62 8.66
CA ARG A 64 5.35 -7.40 7.43
C ARG A 64 5.06 -6.48 6.24
N LEU A 65 4.29 -5.43 6.47
CA LEU A 65 3.87 -4.47 5.43
C LEU A 65 4.90 -3.37 5.18
N GLN A 66 5.89 -3.20 6.05
CA GLN A 66 6.91 -2.15 5.93
C GLN A 66 7.75 -2.33 4.67
N SER A 67 8.12 -3.56 4.34
CA SER A 67 8.82 -3.87 3.09
C SER A 67 8.00 -3.48 1.85
N LEU A 68 6.69 -3.70 1.87
CA LEU A 68 5.77 -3.30 0.81
C LEU A 68 5.65 -1.76 0.76
N ALA A 69 5.59 -1.11 1.92
CA ALA A 69 5.52 0.34 2.05
C ALA A 69 6.71 1.04 1.38
N GLU A 70 7.92 0.55 1.63
CA GLU A 70 9.15 1.08 1.05
C GLU A 70 9.11 0.95 -0.47
N ARG A 71 8.72 -0.22 -0.99
CA ARG A 71 8.53 -0.45 -2.42
C ARG A 71 7.49 0.49 -3.05
N LEU A 72 6.39 0.78 -2.36
CA LEU A 72 5.39 1.73 -2.83
C LEU A 72 5.89 3.17 -2.81
N SER A 73 6.67 3.55 -1.79
CA SER A 73 7.14 4.93 -1.62
C SER A 73 8.12 5.39 -2.70
N GLY A 74 8.89 4.46 -3.25
CA GLY A 74 9.80 4.71 -4.38
C GLY A 74 9.14 4.59 -5.75
N LEU A 75 7.86 4.22 -5.81
CA LEU A 75 7.22 3.86 -7.06
C LEU A 75 6.68 5.10 -7.79
N VAL A 76 7.06 5.22 -9.06
CA VAL A 76 6.56 6.23 -9.99
C VAL A 76 5.66 5.56 -11.02
N LEU A 77 4.41 5.99 -11.08
CA LEU A 77 3.43 5.53 -12.06
C LEU A 77 3.29 6.56 -13.18
N LEU A 78 3.59 6.11 -14.39
CA LEU A 78 3.46 6.90 -15.61
C LEU A 78 2.12 6.55 -16.30
N PHE A 79 1.24 7.53 -16.44
CA PHE A 79 -0.05 7.36 -17.12
C PHE A 79 -0.10 8.17 -18.42
N PRO A 80 0.03 7.51 -19.58
CA PRO A 80 -0.19 8.16 -20.87
C PRO A 80 -1.68 8.35 -21.12
N MET A 81 -2.16 9.59 -21.10
CA MET A 81 -3.59 9.91 -21.27
C MET A 81 -3.82 10.89 -22.41
N ARG A 82 -4.95 10.76 -23.11
CA ARG A 82 -5.36 11.74 -24.11
C ARG A 82 -5.76 13.03 -23.41
N ALA A 83 -5.11 14.13 -23.80
CA ALA A 83 -5.34 15.44 -23.22
C ALA A 83 -5.54 16.52 -24.30
N SER A 84 -6.28 17.56 -23.93
CA SER A 84 -6.45 18.78 -24.72
C SER A 84 -5.18 19.63 -24.69
N GLU A 85 -5.07 20.59 -25.60
CA GLU A 85 -3.96 21.56 -25.62
C GLU A 85 -3.88 22.40 -24.34
N THR A 86 -5.00 22.56 -23.62
CA THR A 86 -5.07 23.27 -22.33
C THR A 86 -4.66 22.37 -21.14
N GLY A 87 -4.17 21.15 -21.37
CA GLY A 87 -3.72 20.24 -20.31
C GLY A 87 -4.84 19.55 -19.52
N LYS A 88 -6.11 19.70 -19.92
CA LYS A 88 -7.23 18.92 -19.36
C LYS A 88 -7.31 17.57 -20.05
N LEU A 89 -7.49 16.50 -19.27
CA LEU A 89 -7.69 15.15 -19.76
C LEU A 89 -9.10 14.98 -20.33
N TYR A 90 -9.24 14.22 -21.40
CA TYR A 90 -10.56 13.83 -21.93
C TYR A 90 -11.25 12.78 -21.06
N GLY A 91 -10.51 12.12 -20.16
CA GLY A 91 -11.00 11.19 -19.16
C GLY A 91 -10.51 11.55 -17.76
N SER A 92 -10.50 10.57 -16.87
CA SER A 92 -9.94 10.73 -15.52
C SER A 92 -9.12 9.52 -15.13
N VAL A 93 -7.97 9.75 -14.50
CA VAL A 93 -7.24 8.67 -13.82
C VAL A 93 -7.94 8.42 -12.48
N THR A 94 -8.51 7.23 -12.34
CA THR A 94 -9.28 6.84 -11.14
C THR A 94 -8.44 5.97 -10.22
N THR A 95 -8.86 5.84 -8.96
CA THR A 95 -8.21 4.95 -7.98
C THR A 95 -8.11 3.49 -8.46
N ARG A 96 -9.05 3.02 -9.31
CA ARG A 96 -8.98 1.69 -9.92
C ARG A 96 -7.81 1.54 -10.90
N MET A 97 -7.59 2.55 -11.74
CA MET A 97 -6.46 2.54 -12.68
C MET A 97 -5.13 2.60 -11.94
N ILE A 98 -5.07 3.38 -10.86
CA ILE A 98 -3.89 3.44 -9.98
C ILE A 98 -3.63 2.08 -9.33
N ALA A 99 -4.66 1.44 -8.77
CA ALA A 99 -4.52 0.10 -8.17
C ALA A 99 -4.00 -0.95 -9.17
N GLN A 100 -4.53 -0.95 -10.39
CA GLN A 100 -4.08 -1.86 -11.46
C GLN A 100 -2.63 -1.61 -11.84
N ALA A 101 -2.24 -0.35 -12.05
CA ALA A 101 -0.88 -0.02 -12.43
C ALA A 101 0.14 -0.37 -11.32
N ILE A 102 -0.23 -0.21 -10.04
CA ILE A 102 0.60 -0.66 -8.91
C ILE A 102 0.76 -2.18 -8.94
N GLN A 103 -0.33 -2.92 -9.17
CA GLN A 103 -0.29 -4.39 -9.23
C GLN A 103 0.59 -4.90 -10.37
N GLU A 104 0.47 -4.29 -11.56
CA GLU A 104 1.29 -4.64 -12.72
C GLU A 104 2.78 -4.35 -12.49
N LYS A 105 3.11 -3.18 -11.90
CA LYS A 105 4.50 -2.78 -11.67
C LYS A 105 5.20 -3.59 -10.59
N LEU A 106 4.51 -3.92 -9.50
CA LEU A 106 5.08 -4.67 -8.38
C LEU A 106 4.87 -6.17 -8.46
N GLN A 107 4.13 -6.66 -9.46
CA GLN A 107 3.76 -8.07 -9.62
C GLN A 107 3.23 -8.66 -8.31
N LEU A 108 2.33 -7.94 -7.64
CA LEU A 108 1.77 -8.37 -6.36
C LEU A 108 0.75 -9.49 -6.58
N ASP A 109 0.92 -10.59 -5.83
CA ASP A 109 -0.04 -11.69 -5.78
C ASP A 109 -1.39 -11.26 -5.19
N GLU A 110 -1.36 -10.31 -4.23
CA GLU A 110 -2.56 -9.77 -3.59
C GLU A 110 -2.91 -8.38 -4.16
N PRO A 111 -4.12 -8.19 -4.72
CA PRO A 111 -4.51 -6.91 -5.31
C PRO A 111 -4.74 -5.84 -4.24
N ILE A 112 -4.09 -4.69 -4.39
CA ILE A 112 -4.39 -3.50 -3.57
C ILE A 112 -5.80 -3.01 -3.91
N SER A 113 -6.64 -2.86 -2.89
CA SER A 113 -8.03 -2.45 -3.11
C SER A 113 -8.10 -0.96 -3.43
N HIS A 114 -8.93 -0.58 -4.41
CA HIS A 114 -9.20 0.83 -4.74
C HIS A 114 -9.70 1.66 -3.54
N ARG A 115 -10.24 1.03 -2.48
CA ARG A 115 -10.68 1.68 -1.24
C ARG A 115 -9.53 2.07 -0.31
N GLN A 116 -8.37 1.45 -0.48
CA GLN A 116 -7.16 1.78 0.26
C GLN A 116 -6.45 3.00 -0.33
N ILE A 117 -6.79 3.43 -1.54
CA ILE A 117 -6.15 4.56 -2.22
C ILE A 117 -6.95 5.83 -1.94
N ASP A 118 -6.30 6.79 -1.29
CA ASP A 118 -6.85 8.12 -1.07
C ASP A 118 -6.42 9.05 -2.20
N ALA A 119 -7.19 9.05 -3.28
CA ALA A 119 -7.05 10.03 -4.35
C ALA A 119 -8.40 10.44 -4.91
N GLU A 120 -8.53 11.73 -5.22
CA GLU A 120 -9.59 12.21 -6.08
C GLU A 120 -9.28 11.86 -7.55
N PRO A 121 -10.30 11.68 -8.42
CA PRO A 121 -10.07 11.42 -9.83
C PRO A 121 -9.28 12.56 -10.51
N ILE A 122 -8.11 12.24 -11.04
CA ILE A 122 -7.21 13.21 -11.67
C ILE A 122 -7.71 13.53 -13.08
N ARG A 123 -7.87 14.82 -13.39
CA ARG A 123 -8.40 15.32 -14.68
C ARG A 123 -7.47 16.27 -15.42
N GLN A 124 -6.28 16.50 -14.90
CA GLN A 124 -5.28 17.38 -15.48
C GLN A 124 -3.94 16.64 -15.60
N ILE A 125 -3.14 17.06 -16.58
CA ILE A 125 -1.75 16.64 -16.72
C ILE A 125 -0.96 17.21 -15.54
N GLY A 126 -0.02 16.43 -15.02
CA GLY A 126 0.85 16.87 -13.93
C GLY A 126 1.28 15.75 -13.01
N GLU A 127 1.90 16.16 -11.90
CA GLU A 127 2.42 15.30 -10.85
C GLU A 127 1.49 15.28 -9.65
N TYR A 128 1.18 14.09 -9.17
CA TYR A 128 0.30 13.90 -8.02
C TYR A 128 0.92 12.91 -7.05
N LYS A 129 0.94 13.26 -5.77
CA LYS A 129 1.30 12.34 -4.68
C LYS A 129 0.03 11.71 -4.14
N VAL A 130 -0.07 10.39 -4.28
CA VAL A 130 -1.26 9.63 -3.90
C VAL A 130 -0.94 8.76 -2.69
N ARG A 131 -1.76 8.83 -1.64
CA ARG A 131 -1.55 8.05 -0.42
C ARG A 131 -2.25 6.70 -0.51
N VAL A 132 -1.53 5.63 -0.17
CA VAL A 132 -2.06 4.27 -0.09
C VAL A 132 -2.14 3.84 1.36
N ARG A 133 -3.34 3.54 1.86
CA ARG A 133 -3.58 3.04 3.22
C ARG A 133 -3.35 1.54 3.30
N LEU A 134 -2.16 1.11 3.73
CA LEU A 134 -1.92 -0.31 4.03
C LEU A 134 -2.38 -0.65 5.45
N THR A 135 -2.09 0.20 6.43
CA THR A 135 -2.50 0.04 7.83
C THR A 135 -2.80 1.41 8.44
N VAL A 136 -3.45 1.46 9.61
CA VAL A 136 -3.79 2.71 10.31
C VAL A 136 -2.57 3.61 10.52
N ASP A 137 -1.41 3.01 10.82
CA ASP A 137 -0.18 3.74 11.11
C ASP A 137 0.76 3.86 9.90
N LEU A 138 0.42 3.25 8.74
CA LEU A 138 1.31 3.14 7.58
C LEU A 138 0.62 3.57 6.28
N LEU A 139 1.08 4.70 5.75
CA LEU A 139 0.48 5.47 4.64
C LEU A 139 1.55 5.86 3.60
N PRO A 140 2.11 4.91 2.83
CA PRO A 140 3.07 5.21 1.78
C PRO A 140 2.48 6.14 0.71
N GLU A 141 3.31 7.06 0.20
CA GLU A 141 2.96 7.98 -0.89
C GLU A 141 3.53 7.44 -2.21
N VAL A 142 2.68 7.29 -3.22
CA VAL A 142 3.05 6.89 -4.58
C VAL A 142 3.03 8.12 -5.47
N GLN A 143 4.05 8.28 -6.32
CA GLN A 143 4.07 9.36 -7.30
C GLN A 143 3.34 8.94 -8.56
N VAL A 144 2.36 9.74 -8.97
CA VAL A 144 1.55 9.54 -10.17
C VAL A 144 1.81 10.69 -11.13
N VAL A 145 2.38 10.37 -12.27
CA VAL A 145 2.70 11.33 -13.33
C VAL A 145 1.75 11.07 -14.48
N VAL A 146 0.94 12.07 -14.80
CA VAL A 146 0.04 12.01 -15.95
C VAL A 146 0.61 12.89 -17.05
N TYR A 147 0.80 12.33 -18.24
CA TYR A 147 1.33 13.03 -19.41
C TYR A 147 0.49 12.75 -20.66
N ARG A 148 0.66 13.59 -21.68
CA ARG A 148 -0.10 13.49 -22.93
C ARG A 148 0.36 12.28 -23.72
N LEU A 149 -0.58 11.45 -24.15
CA LEU A 149 -0.33 10.34 -25.06
C LEU A 149 0.29 10.86 -26.37
N GLY A 150 1.56 10.51 -26.62
CA GLY A 150 2.34 10.96 -27.78
C GLY A 150 3.43 12.00 -27.47
N GLU A 151 3.48 12.50 -26.23
CA GLU A 151 4.55 13.35 -25.72
C GLU A 151 5.44 12.52 -24.78
N GLU A 152 6.75 12.77 -24.77
CA GLU A 152 7.66 12.03 -23.90
C GLU A 152 7.44 12.42 -22.43
N PRO A 153 7.61 11.49 -21.47
CA PRO A 153 7.44 11.78 -20.06
C PRO A 153 8.38 12.92 -19.63
N PRO A 154 7.94 13.88 -18.78
CA PRO A 154 8.75 15.02 -18.41
C PRO A 154 10.08 14.62 -17.76
N GLU A 155 11.08 15.49 -17.88
CA GLU A 155 12.49 15.17 -17.69
C GLU A 155 12.95 14.62 -16.31
N PRO A 156 12.27 14.81 -15.15
CA PRO A 156 12.78 14.21 -13.91
C PRO A 156 12.60 12.68 -13.81
N TRP A 157 11.73 12.04 -14.61
CA TRP A 157 11.53 10.57 -14.55
C TRP A 157 12.16 9.82 -15.71
N ARG A 158 12.53 10.51 -16.80
CA ARG A 158 13.22 9.90 -17.94
C ARG A 158 14.53 9.25 -17.51
N SER A 159 15.26 9.88 -16.59
CA SER A 159 16.54 9.43 -16.04
C SER A 159 16.42 8.21 -15.12
N GLN A 160 15.31 8.05 -14.40
CA GLN A 160 15.08 6.86 -13.55
C GLN A 160 14.75 5.62 -14.39
N VAL A 161 13.91 5.77 -15.42
CA VAL A 161 13.54 4.66 -16.32
C VAL A 161 14.72 4.19 -17.17
N THR A 162 15.55 5.12 -17.69
CA THR A 162 16.77 4.74 -18.45
C THR A 162 17.82 4.04 -17.58
N THR A 163 17.88 4.34 -16.29
CA THR A 163 18.80 3.67 -15.36
C THR A 163 18.33 2.25 -15.01
N GLU A 164 17.02 2.04 -14.86
CA GLU A 164 16.42 0.72 -14.60
C GLU A 164 16.45 -0.20 -15.85
N GLU A 165 16.15 0.32 -17.04
CA GLU A 165 16.23 -0.45 -18.30
C GLU A 165 17.69 -0.84 -18.64
N SER A 166 18.64 0.08 -18.48
CA SER A 166 20.05 -0.22 -18.72
C SER A 166 20.63 -1.22 -17.70
N ALA A 167 20.17 -1.17 -16.45
CA ALA A 167 20.55 -2.17 -15.43
C ALA A 167 19.89 -3.54 -15.63
N ALA A 168 18.70 -3.59 -16.26
CA ALA A 168 18.04 -4.85 -16.64
C ALA A 168 18.72 -5.52 -17.85
N GLU A 169 19.10 -4.74 -18.88
CA GLU A 169 19.85 -5.26 -20.04
C GLU A 169 21.24 -5.79 -19.66
N THR A 170 21.91 -5.17 -18.68
CA THR A 170 23.24 -5.62 -18.25
C THR A 170 23.17 -7.00 -17.56
N LYS A 171 22.10 -7.27 -16.79
CA LYS A 171 21.90 -8.57 -16.12
C LYS A 171 21.48 -9.69 -17.08
N GLU A 172 20.73 -9.39 -18.13
CA GLU A 172 20.39 -10.38 -19.17
C GLU A 172 21.59 -10.72 -20.07
N SER A 173 22.50 -9.77 -20.31
CA SER A 173 23.71 -10.04 -21.11
C SER A 173 24.74 -10.91 -20.37
N GLU A 174 24.89 -10.79 -19.05
CA GLU A 174 25.85 -11.60 -18.28
C GLU A 174 25.43 -13.06 -18.15
N ALA A 175 24.12 -13.36 -18.12
CA ALA A 175 23.60 -14.72 -18.06
C ALA A 175 23.70 -15.48 -19.40
N ALA A 176 23.73 -14.76 -20.53
CA ALA A 176 23.86 -15.37 -21.86
C ALA A 176 25.31 -15.76 -22.19
N THR A 177 26.31 -15.07 -21.63
CA THR A 177 27.74 -15.35 -21.89
C THR A 177 28.32 -16.53 -21.12
N SER A 178 27.67 -17.06 -20.07
CA SER A 178 28.21 -18.18 -19.29
C SER A 178 27.80 -19.58 -19.78
N THR A 179 27.05 -19.70 -20.88
CA THR A 179 26.53 -20.99 -21.37
C THR A 179 27.17 -21.48 -22.69
N SER A 180 28.04 -20.71 -23.35
CA SER A 180 28.61 -21.10 -24.66
C SER A 180 30.07 -21.56 -24.68
N GLU A 181 30.74 -21.76 -23.54
CA GLU A 181 32.09 -22.38 -23.50
C GLU A 181 32.03 -23.80 -22.92
N ALA A 182 31.61 -24.75 -23.76
CA ALA A 182 31.98 -26.16 -23.61
C ALA A 182 33.12 -26.46 -24.60
N PRO A 183 34.31 -26.89 -24.15
CA PRO A 183 35.46 -27.07 -25.03
C PRO A 183 35.32 -28.36 -25.84
N ALA A 184 35.35 -28.21 -27.16
CA ALA A 184 35.62 -29.30 -28.09
C ALA A 184 37.13 -29.60 -28.08
N GLN A 185 37.51 -30.80 -27.66
CA GLN A 185 38.74 -31.48 -28.09
C GLN A 185 38.76 -32.93 -27.59
N ALA A 186 38.49 -33.88 -28.49
CA ALA A 186 38.88 -35.29 -28.37
C ALA A 186 39.11 -35.85 -29.78
N GLU A 187 40.35 -35.71 -30.27
CA GLU A 187 40.91 -36.51 -31.35
C GLU A 187 42.35 -36.84 -30.98
N ALA A 188 42.58 -38.11 -30.62
CA ALA A 188 43.85 -38.83 -30.70
C ALA A 188 43.55 -40.34 -30.57
#